data_AF-A0A7V9J056-F1
#
_entry.id   AF-A0A7V9J056-F1
#
_cell.length_a   1.000
_cell.length_b   1.000
_cell.length_c   1.000
_cell.angle_alpha   90.00
_cell.angle_beta   90.00
_cell.angle_gamma   90.00
#
_symmetry.space_group_name_H-M   'P 1'
#
loop_
_entity.id
_entity.type
_entity.pdbx_description
1 polymer ?
#
loop_
_entity_poly.entity_id
_entity_poly.type
_entity_poly.pdbx_seq_one_letter_code
_entity_poly.pdbx_strand_id
1 'polypeptide(L)'
;MPEVSASQGTRLDAKRDALTGILTDIGRVVVAYSGGVDSSFLAAAAYETLGDRSLAVTAVSPSLARKELDQAVALAAGRAWKHKVVGTHEVGREAYARNEPDRCYWCKTELFEVLEPLASARRATIVVGTNADDLGDYRPGLKAAAEHGARAPLAEARLTKDDVRALSAELGLPTADKPASPCLASRFAYGVRVTPEGLRRIERAEDYLRDLGFGVLRVRDHGDMARIEVPARDLSRLAELHEAVAAELLALGWRYVTMDLGGFKSGSMNAVLATPTFGVPRP
;
A
#
# COMPACT_ATOMS: atom_id res chain seq x y z
N MET A 1 24.17 -20.93 -22.00
CA MET A 1 23.36 -20.05 -21.13
C MET A 1 23.51 -20.29 -19.61
N PRO A 2 24.71 -20.56 -19.03
CA PRO A 2 24.89 -20.54 -17.56
C PRO A 2 25.46 -19.21 -17.00
N GLU A 3 26.14 -18.39 -17.80
CA GLU A 3 26.84 -17.17 -17.31
C GLU A 3 25.91 -16.02 -16.89
N VAL A 4 24.70 -15.94 -17.45
CA VAL A 4 23.74 -14.86 -17.13
C VAL A 4 23.10 -15.08 -15.74
N SER A 5 22.94 -16.34 -15.32
CA SER A 5 22.33 -16.68 -14.02
C SER A 5 23.31 -16.42 -12.85
N ALA A 6 24.57 -16.82 -13.00
CA ALA A 6 25.59 -16.62 -11.95
C ALA A 6 25.90 -15.12 -11.71
N SER A 7 25.92 -14.32 -12.78
CA SER A 7 26.15 -12.86 -12.69
C SER A 7 24.98 -12.10 -12.07
N GLN A 8 23.73 -12.55 -12.27
CA GLN A 8 22.55 -11.99 -11.61
C GLN A 8 22.53 -12.32 -10.11
N GLY A 9 22.83 -13.56 -9.71
CA GLY A 9 22.94 -13.94 -8.29
C GLY A 9 23.97 -13.09 -7.54
N THR A 10 25.16 -12.93 -8.14
CA THR A 10 26.26 -12.12 -7.57
C THR A 10 25.85 -10.64 -7.41
N ARG A 11 25.02 -10.11 -8.32
CA ARG A 11 24.54 -8.72 -8.25
C ARG A 11 23.47 -8.53 -7.18
N LEU A 12 22.58 -9.50 -6.98
CA LEU A 12 21.53 -9.44 -5.97
C LEU A 12 22.13 -9.57 -4.56
N ASP A 13 23.10 -10.47 -4.38
CA ASP A 13 23.87 -10.62 -3.13
C ASP A 13 24.55 -9.30 -2.75
N ALA A 14 25.23 -8.63 -3.69
CA ALA A 14 25.87 -7.34 -3.44
C ALA A 14 24.88 -6.24 -3.00
N LYS A 15 23.65 -6.23 -3.53
CA LYS A 15 22.61 -5.29 -3.09
C LYS A 15 22.10 -5.63 -1.70
N ARG A 16 21.94 -6.91 -1.37
CA ARG A 16 21.60 -7.38 -0.03
C ARG A 16 22.67 -6.98 0.98
N ASP A 17 23.95 -7.17 0.64
CA ASP A 17 25.06 -6.79 1.51
C ASP A 17 25.13 -5.26 1.71
N ALA A 18 24.87 -4.48 0.65
CA ALA A 18 24.74 -3.03 0.76
C ALA A 18 23.61 -2.62 1.71
N LEU A 19 22.43 -3.27 1.62
CA LEU A 19 21.32 -3.04 2.54
C LEU A 19 21.71 -3.35 4.00
N THR A 20 22.38 -4.48 4.22
CA THR A 20 22.89 -4.88 5.54
C THR A 20 23.88 -3.84 6.09
N GLY A 21 24.81 -3.35 5.26
CA GLY A 21 25.74 -2.29 5.61
C GLY A 21 25.02 -1.00 6.02
N ILE A 22 24.07 -0.54 5.21
CA ILE A 22 23.25 0.66 5.50
C ILE A 22 22.51 0.52 6.83
N LEU A 23 21.86 -0.62 7.07
CA LEU A 23 21.13 -0.87 8.32
C LEU A 23 22.08 -0.90 9.52
N THR A 24 23.25 -1.52 9.36
CA THR A 24 24.29 -1.57 10.39
C THR A 24 24.79 -0.18 10.76
N ASP A 25 25.05 0.67 9.77
CA ASP A 25 25.48 2.06 9.95
C ASP A 25 24.42 2.92 10.64
N ILE A 26 23.14 2.69 10.32
CA ILE A 26 22.02 3.34 11.04
C ILE A 26 21.94 2.87 12.50
N GLY A 27 22.21 1.58 12.73
CA GLY A 27 22.35 0.97 14.06
C GLY A 27 21.03 0.68 14.79
N ARG A 28 20.03 1.58 14.73
CA ARG A 28 18.72 1.37 15.35
C ARG A 28 17.60 2.00 14.51
N VAL A 29 16.54 1.23 14.26
CA VAL A 29 15.48 1.64 13.33
C VAL A 29 14.07 1.46 13.88
N VAL A 30 13.19 2.37 13.45
CA VAL A 30 11.75 2.20 13.46
C VAL A 30 11.31 2.00 12.01
N VAL A 31 10.87 0.79 11.68
CA VAL A 31 10.42 0.45 10.32
C VAL A 31 8.93 0.79 10.19
N ALA A 32 8.59 1.71 9.29
CA ALA A 32 7.20 1.97 8.92
C ALA A 32 6.65 0.77 8.13
N TYR A 33 5.95 -0.12 8.81
CA TYR A 33 5.57 -1.45 8.36
C TYR A 33 4.08 -1.54 8.02
N SER A 34 3.74 -1.68 6.74
CA SER A 34 2.35 -1.70 6.25
C SER A 34 1.82 -3.09 5.90
N GLY A 35 2.63 -4.15 6.02
CA GLY A 35 2.26 -5.50 5.56
C GLY A 35 2.28 -5.72 4.04
N GLY A 36 2.71 -4.70 3.29
CA GLY A 36 3.03 -4.84 1.86
C GLY A 36 4.42 -5.44 1.64
N VAL A 37 4.69 -5.92 0.42
CA VAL A 37 5.94 -6.64 0.08
C VAL A 37 7.21 -5.85 0.47
N ASP A 38 7.32 -4.57 0.12
CA ASP A 38 8.55 -3.80 0.36
C ASP A 38 8.78 -3.54 1.86
N SER A 39 7.72 -3.15 2.57
CA SER A 39 7.81 -2.90 4.01
C SER A 39 8.03 -4.17 4.83
N SER A 40 7.52 -5.31 4.36
CA SER A 40 7.72 -6.62 5.00
C SER A 40 9.14 -7.10 4.79
N PHE A 41 9.69 -6.93 3.58
CA PHE A 41 11.08 -7.21 3.29
C PHE A 41 12.02 -6.34 4.14
N LEU A 42 11.78 -5.03 4.18
CA LEU A 42 12.59 -4.13 5.00
C LEU A 42 12.52 -4.47 6.50
N ALA A 43 11.34 -4.84 7.01
CA ALA A 43 11.19 -5.28 8.39
C ALA A 43 11.97 -6.58 8.66
N ALA A 44 11.93 -7.54 7.74
CA ALA A 44 12.70 -8.78 7.83
C ALA A 44 14.21 -8.50 7.84
N ALA A 45 14.72 -7.76 6.85
CA ALA A 45 16.14 -7.42 6.73
C ALA A 45 16.65 -6.61 7.92
N ALA A 46 15.85 -5.65 8.41
CA ALA A 46 16.17 -4.90 9.62
C ALA A 46 16.25 -5.79 10.86
N TYR A 47 15.33 -6.75 11.01
CA TYR A 47 15.35 -7.69 12.12
C TYR A 47 16.55 -8.64 12.04
N GLU A 48 16.83 -9.22 10.88
CA GLU A 48 17.98 -10.10 10.68
C GLU A 48 19.31 -9.39 10.93
N THR A 49 19.42 -8.11 10.55
CA THR A 49 20.66 -7.32 10.71
C THR A 49 20.83 -6.75 12.12
N LEU A 50 19.75 -6.25 12.72
CA LEU A 50 19.82 -5.42 13.93
C LEU A 50 19.20 -6.09 15.16
N GLY A 51 18.49 -7.21 14.98
CA GLY A 51 17.73 -7.91 16.01
C GLY A 51 16.80 -6.95 16.75
N ASP A 52 17.01 -6.90 18.07
CA ASP A 52 16.27 -6.08 19.03
C ASP A 52 16.33 -4.57 18.82
N ARG A 53 17.28 -4.09 18.00
CA ARG A 53 17.41 -2.68 17.62
C ARG A 53 16.51 -2.31 16.45
N SER A 54 15.75 -3.25 15.88
CA SER A 54 14.65 -2.95 14.95
C SER A 54 13.30 -2.98 15.67
N LEU A 55 12.39 -2.09 15.27
CA LEU A 55 10.99 -2.09 15.69
C LEU A 55 10.12 -1.88 14.45
N ALA A 56 9.33 -2.88 14.07
CA ALA A 56 8.31 -2.72 13.04
C ALA A 56 7.09 -2.01 13.64
N VAL A 57 6.58 -1.00 12.95
CA VAL A 57 5.41 -0.24 13.42
C VAL A 57 4.35 -0.16 12.33
N THR A 58 3.15 -0.65 12.63
CA THR A 58 1.98 -0.53 11.76
C THR A 58 1.10 0.59 12.26
N ALA A 59 0.90 1.60 11.41
CA ALA A 59 -0.07 2.65 11.65
C ALA A 59 -1.48 2.18 11.26
N VAL A 60 -2.43 2.42 12.15
CA VAL A 60 -3.83 2.04 11.98
C VAL A 60 -4.68 3.29 11.99
N SER A 61 -5.45 3.43 10.91
CA SER A 61 -6.51 4.41 10.78
C SER A 61 -7.69 3.74 10.07
N PRO A 62 -8.83 4.43 9.91
CA PRO A 62 -9.92 3.93 9.09
C PRO A 62 -9.52 3.65 7.63
N SER A 63 -8.37 4.12 7.15
CA SER A 63 -7.92 3.92 5.77
C SER A 63 -7.19 2.59 5.51
N LEU A 64 -6.80 1.89 6.58
CA LEU A 64 -6.22 0.56 6.54
C LEU A 64 -7.32 -0.49 6.75
N ALA A 65 -7.50 -1.39 5.79
CA ALA A 65 -8.43 -2.50 5.92
C ALA A 65 -8.01 -3.43 7.07
N ARG A 66 -8.98 -3.91 7.86
CA ARG A 66 -8.79 -4.81 8.99
C ARG A 66 -8.07 -6.09 8.58
N LYS A 67 -8.46 -6.72 7.47
CA LYS A 67 -7.78 -7.92 6.95
C LYS A 67 -6.30 -7.66 6.65
N GLU A 68 -5.94 -6.46 6.18
CA GLU A 68 -4.54 -6.08 5.92
C GLU A 68 -3.77 -5.90 7.24
N LEU A 69 -4.39 -5.28 8.26
CA LEU A 69 -3.81 -5.19 9.59
C LEU A 69 -3.58 -6.57 10.21
N ASP A 70 -4.57 -7.45 10.16
CA ASP A 70 -4.51 -8.78 10.75
C ASP A 70 -3.39 -9.61 10.11
N GLN A 71 -3.25 -9.53 8.78
CA GLN A 71 -2.14 -10.15 8.05
C GLN A 71 -0.78 -9.58 8.45
N ALA A 72 -0.66 -8.25 8.61
CA ALA A 72 0.59 -7.61 9.01
C ALA A 72 0.99 -8.02 10.44
N VAL A 73 0.05 -8.00 11.38
CA VAL A 73 0.26 -8.44 12.77
C VAL A 73 0.65 -9.91 12.81
N ALA A 74 -0.07 -10.77 12.10
CA ALA A 74 0.20 -12.21 12.06
C ALA A 74 1.59 -12.51 11.46
N LEU A 75 1.99 -11.81 10.40
CA LEU A 75 3.31 -11.96 9.80
C LEU A 75 4.42 -11.54 10.79
N ALA A 76 4.28 -10.36 11.41
CA ALA A 76 5.26 -9.88 12.37
C ALA A 76 5.40 -10.83 13.57
N ALA A 77 4.29 -11.36 14.09
CA ALA A 77 4.28 -12.34 15.16
C ALA A 77 4.93 -13.67 14.73
N GLY A 78 4.58 -14.19 13.55
CA GLY A 78 5.14 -15.43 13.00
C GLY A 78 6.64 -15.35 12.70
N ARG A 79 7.18 -14.14 12.55
CA ARG A 79 8.62 -13.87 12.39
C ARG A 79 9.33 -13.42 13.66
N ALA A 80 8.62 -13.37 14.79
CA ALA A 80 9.11 -12.89 16.08
C ALA A 80 9.69 -11.45 16.03
N TRP A 81 9.18 -10.61 15.14
CA TRP A 81 9.59 -9.21 15.08
C TRP A 81 9.06 -8.46 16.29
N LYS A 82 9.87 -7.54 16.84
CA LYS A 82 9.34 -6.49 17.71
C LYS A 82 8.39 -5.64 16.89
N HIS A 83 7.09 -5.76 17.19
CA HIS A 83 6.03 -5.08 16.46
C HIS A 83 5.20 -4.22 17.40
N LYS A 84 4.83 -3.03 16.93
CA LYS A 84 3.90 -2.14 17.62
C LYS A 84 2.84 -1.64 16.66
N VAL A 85 1.60 -1.61 17.12
CA VAL A 85 0.50 -0.93 16.43
C VAL A 85 0.31 0.46 17.05
N VAL A 86 0.19 1.47 16.20
CA VAL A 86 -0.08 2.86 16.60
C VAL A 86 -1.27 3.41 15.84
N GLY A 87 -2.07 4.26 16.48
CA GLY A 87 -3.19 4.94 15.82
C GLY A 87 -2.71 6.17 15.05
N THR A 88 -3.22 6.36 13.84
CA THR A 88 -3.11 7.61 13.07
C THR A 88 -4.49 8.18 12.76
N HIS A 89 -4.57 9.49 12.64
CA HIS A 89 -5.83 10.24 12.55
C HIS A 89 -5.90 11.10 11.28
N GLU A 90 -5.26 10.66 10.19
CA GLU A 90 -5.15 11.46 8.97
C GLU A 90 -6.52 11.83 8.39
N VAL A 91 -7.55 11.00 8.59
CA VAL A 91 -8.93 11.26 8.14
C VAL A 91 -9.53 12.50 8.80
N GLY A 92 -9.07 12.87 10.00
CA GLY A 92 -9.48 14.10 10.68
C GLY A 92 -8.82 15.37 10.13
N ARG A 93 -7.78 15.25 9.31
CA ARG A 93 -7.12 16.40 8.68
C ARG A 93 -7.87 16.80 7.42
N GLU A 94 -8.29 18.07 7.32
CA GLU A 94 -8.97 18.59 6.12
C GLU A 94 -8.17 18.33 4.85
N ALA A 95 -6.84 18.47 4.93
CA ALA A 95 -5.95 18.31 3.78
C ALA A 95 -5.88 16.87 3.25
N TYR A 96 -6.16 15.87 4.08
CA TYR A 96 -6.34 14.49 3.64
C TYR A 96 -7.79 14.24 3.21
N ALA A 97 -8.76 14.70 4.01
CA ALA A 97 -10.18 14.43 3.82
C ALA A 97 -10.72 14.97 2.50
N ARG A 98 -10.20 16.10 1.99
CA ARG A 98 -10.59 16.65 0.67
C ARG A 98 -10.30 15.75 -0.53
N ASN A 99 -9.44 14.74 -0.37
CA ASN A 99 -9.13 13.75 -1.40
C ASN A 99 -8.51 14.31 -2.70
N GLU A 100 -7.63 15.29 -2.57
CA GLU A 100 -6.88 15.86 -3.70
C GLU A 100 -5.65 14.99 -4.06
N PRO A 101 -4.96 15.23 -5.20
CA PRO A 101 -3.79 14.47 -5.61
C PRO A 101 -2.66 14.40 -4.56
N ASP A 102 -2.60 15.36 -3.63
CA ASP A 102 -1.63 15.40 -2.53
C ASP A 102 -2.07 14.62 -1.27
N ARG A 103 -3.21 13.91 -1.27
CA ARG A 103 -3.70 13.11 -0.12
C ARG A 103 -2.63 12.20 0.49
N CYS A 104 -1.83 11.54 -0.35
CA CYS A 104 -0.77 10.63 0.09
C CYS A 104 0.37 11.34 0.84
N TYR A 105 0.60 12.63 0.57
CA TYR A 105 1.54 13.46 1.35
C TYR A 105 1.02 13.61 2.78
N TRP A 106 -0.22 14.08 2.95
CA TRP A 106 -0.81 14.29 4.28
C TRP A 106 -0.97 13.01 5.10
N CYS A 107 -1.27 11.90 4.42
CA CYS A 107 -1.27 10.56 5.03
C CYS A 107 0.11 10.22 5.65
N LYS A 108 1.17 10.48 4.89
CA LYS A 108 2.54 10.20 5.32
C LYS A 108 3.05 11.19 6.37
N THR A 109 2.69 12.46 6.27
CA THR A 109 2.97 13.47 7.29
C THR A 109 2.41 13.05 8.65
N GLU A 110 1.13 12.66 8.73
CA GLU A 110 0.54 12.12 9.97
C GLU A 110 1.31 10.88 10.48
N LEU A 111 1.65 9.95 9.58
CA LEU A 111 2.43 8.77 9.95
C LEU A 111 3.75 9.17 10.61
N PHE A 112 4.51 10.09 10.02
CA PHE A 112 5.80 10.48 10.57
C PHE A 112 5.67 11.25 11.89
N GLU A 113 4.72 12.18 12.00
CA GLU A 113 4.45 12.90 13.26
C GLU A 113 4.12 11.93 14.41
N VAL A 114 3.41 10.81 14.13
CA VAL A 114 3.13 9.77 15.13
C VAL A 114 4.36 8.90 15.45
N LEU A 115 5.21 8.63 14.47
CA LEU A 115 6.41 7.80 14.65
C LEU A 115 7.59 8.55 15.28
N GLU A 116 7.69 9.86 15.10
CA GLU A 116 8.79 10.69 15.58
C GLU A 116 9.04 10.61 17.09
N PRO A 117 8.02 10.75 17.97
CA PRO A 117 8.21 10.59 19.41
C PRO A 117 8.71 9.19 19.78
N LEU A 118 8.24 8.15 19.06
CA LEU A 118 8.64 6.77 19.28
C LEU A 118 10.09 6.53 18.84
N ALA A 119 10.48 7.07 17.70
CA ALA A 119 11.83 7.00 17.17
C ALA A 119 12.81 7.76 18.07
N SER A 120 12.45 8.97 18.50
CA SER A 120 13.23 9.81 19.42
C SER A 120 13.48 9.11 20.76
N ALA A 121 12.43 8.59 21.40
CA ALA A 121 12.55 7.86 22.67
C ALA A 121 13.48 6.64 22.56
N ARG A 122 13.56 6.02 21.38
CA ARG A 122 14.43 4.88 21.11
C ARG A 122 15.81 5.27 20.60
N ARG A 123 16.06 6.55 20.28
CA ARG A 123 17.24 7.00 19.51
C ARG A 123 17.41 6.18 18.23
N ALA A 124 16.33 6.08 17.46
CA ALA A 124 16.22 5.27 16.26
C ALA A 124 15.89 6.16 15.06
N THR A 125 16.30 5.72 13.86
CA THR A 125 15.95 6.36 12.60
C THR A 125 14.68 5.74 12.03
N ILE A 126 13.75 6.55 11.54
CA ILE A 126 12.57 6.04 10.83
C ILE A 126 13.01 5.60 9.43
N VAL A 127 12.68 4.36 9.06
CA VAL A 127 12.96 3.80 7.73
C VAL A 127 11.67 3.38 7.03
N VAL A 128 11.60 3.61 5.72
CA VAL A 128 10.44 3.29 4.87
C VAL A 128 10.82 2.34 3.75
N GLY A 129 9.88 1.48 3.34
CA GLY A 129 10.05 0.49 2.27
C GLY A 129 10.05 1.07 0.84
N THR A 130 10.47 2.32 0.64
CA THR A 130 10.62 2.87 -0.72
C THR A 130 11.78 2.17 -1.42
N ASN A 131 11.52 1.61 -2.60
CA ASN A 131 12.52 0.92 -3.44
C ASN A 131 13.06 1.84 -4.56
N ALA A 132 14.01 1.36 -5.35
CA ALA A 132 14.68 2.15 -6.38
C ALA A 132 13.76 2.59 -7.54
N ASP A 133 12.78 1.75 -7.90
CA ASP A 133 11.85 2.06 -9.00
C ASP A 133 10.90 3.20 -8.63
N ASP A 134 10.62 3.35 -7.32
CA ASP A 134 9.74 4.40 -6.80
C ASP A 134 10.31 5.83 -6.96
N LEU A 135 11.62 5.98 -7.18
CA LEU A 135 12.30 7.28 -7.25
C LEU A 135 11.97 8.08 -8.52
N GLY A 136 11.52 7.41 -9.59
CA GLY A 136 11.11 8.06 -10.84
C GLY A 136 9.64 8.46 -10.88
N ASP A 137 8.83 8.03 -9.91
CA ASP A 137 7.40 8.28 -9.88
C ASP A 137 7.06 9.60 -9.17
N TYR A 138 6.03 10.31 -9.66
CA TYR A 138 5.42 11.40 -8.90
C TYR A 138 4.71 10.84 -7.66
N ARG A 139 5.39 10.85 -6.51
CA ARG A 139 4.89 10.33 -5.23
C ARG A 139 4.95 11.39 -4.14
N PRO A 140 3.84 12.08 -3.88
CA PRO A 140 3.75 13.08 -2.79
C PRO A 140 4.18 12.52 -1.43
N GLY A 141 4.00 11.22 -1.19
CA GLY A 141 4.45 10.57 0.05
C GLY A 141 5.97 10.52 0.24
N LEU A 142 6.77 10.54 -0.84
CA LEU A 142 8.24 10.60 -0.74
C LEU A 142 8.71 11.97 -0.27
N LYS A 143 8.02 13.03 -0.68
CA LYS A 143 8.28 14.39 -0.22
C LYS A 143 8.11 14.48 1.30
N ALA A 144 7.00 13.95 1.83
CA ALA A 144 6.79 13.90 3.29
C ALA A 144 7.90 13.09 3.99
N ALA A 145 8.32 11.95 3.42
CA ALA A 145 9.39 11.15 4.01
C ALA A 145 10.71 11.93 4.12
N ALA A 146 11.07 12.68 3.08
CA ALA A 146 12.27 13.51 3.09
C ALA A 146 12.19 14.66 4.10
N GLU A 147 11.05 15.36 4.17
CA GLU A 147 10.83 16.48 5.11
C GLU A 147 10.91 16.05 6.57
N HIS A 148 10.49 14.83 6.89
CA HIS A 148 10.56 14.23 8.23
C HIS A 148 11.86 13.44 8.47
N GLY A 149 12.84 13.49 7.55
CA GLY A 149 14.13 12.83 7.70
C GLY A 149 14.08 11.30 7.70
N ALA A 150 13.01 10.70 7.17
CA ALA A 150 12.91 9.25 7.03
C ALA A 150 13.87 8.74 5.93
N ARG A 151 14.56 7.62 6.22
CA ARG A 151 15.49 6.98 5.30
C ARG A 151 14.79 5.91 4.45
N ALA A 152 15.31 5.63 3.26
CA ALA A 152 14.77 4.61 2.36
C ALA A 152 15.86 3.58 2.01
N PRO A 153 16.23 2.66 2.92
CA PRO A 153 17.38 1.77 2.75
C PRO A 153 17.31 0.90 1.49
N LEU A 154 16.11 0.50 1.05
CA LEU A 154 15.95 -0.31 -0.16
C LEU A 154 16.35 0.48 -1.42
N ALA A 155 15.88 1.73 -1.52
CA ALA A 155 16.26 2.63 -2.61
C ALA A 155 17.76 2.97 -2.58
N GLU A 156 18.33 3.21 -1.40
CA GLU A 156 19.75 3.51 -1.21
C GLU A 156 20.65 2.32 -1.62
N ALA A 157 20.21 1.09 -1.34
CA ALA A 157 20.84 -0.15 -1.81
C ALA A 157 20.53 -0.47 -3.29
N ARG A 158 19.78 0.39 -3.99
CA ARG A 158 19.37 0.23 -5.40
C ARG A 158 18.58 -1.05 -5.67
N LEU A 159 17.81 -1.51 -4.69
CA LEU A 159 16.91 -2.65 -4.84
C LEU A 159 15.68 -2.21 -5.63
N THR A 160 15.42 -2.87 -6.75
CA THR A 160 14.19 -2.71 -7.54
C THR A 160 13.06 -3.51 -6.91
N LYS A 161 11.85 -3.36 -7.45
CA LYS A 161 10.69 -4.14 -7.02
C LYS A 161 10.90 -5.64 -7.19
N ASP A 162 11.52 -6.03 -8.29
CA ASP A 162 11.80 -7.43 -8.61
C ASP A 162 12.87 -8.01 -7.69
N ASP A 163 13.92 -7.24 -7.37
CA ASP A 163 14.93 -7.64 -6.37
C ASP A 163 14.28 -7.88 -5.01
N VAL A 164 13.40 -6.97 -4.58
CA VAL A 164 12.67 -7.09 -3.30
C VAL A 164 11.79 -8.34 -3.28
N ARG A 165 11.10 -8.68 -4.38
CA ARG A 165 10.30 -9.91 -4.46
C ARG A 165 11.17 -11.17 -4.43
N ALA A 166 12.28 -11.19 -5.16
CA ALA A 166 13.22 -12.31 -5.18
C ALA A 166 13.80 -12.56 -3.78
N LEU A 167 14.33 -11.52 -3.13
CA LEU A 167 14.85 -11.62 -1.77
C LEU A 167 13.76 -11.95 -0.74
N SER A 168 12.54 -11.44 -0.93
CA SER A 168 11.40 -11.83 -0.08
C SER A 168 11.08 -13.32 -0.19
N ALA A 169 11.14 -13.88 -1.39
CA ALA A 169 10.90 -15.29 -1.64
C ALA A 169 12.01 -16.16 -1.03
N GLU A 170 13.28 -15.75 -1.14
CA GLU A 170 14.41 -16.41 -0.48
C GLU A 170 14.24 -16.46 1.04
N LEU A 171 13.75 -15.38 1.65
CA LEU A 171 13.43 -15.34 3.07
C LEU A 171 12.17 -16.13 3.43
N GLY A 172 11.39 -16.63 2.47
CA GLY A 172 10.10 -17.29 2.72
C GLY A 172 9.02 -16.33 3.23
N LEU A 173 9.01 -15.07 2.79
CA LEU A 173 7.95 -14.13 3.13
C LEU A 173 6.70 -14.39 2.27
N PRO A 174 5.51 -14.62 2.86
CA PRO A 174 4.27 -14.87 2.10
C PRO A 174 3.83 -13.64 1.29
N THR A 175 4.40 -12.47 1.57
CA THR A 175 4.13 -11.23 0.85
C THR A 175 4.88 -11.13 -0.48
N ALA A 176 5.79 -12.06 -0.80
CA ALA A 176 6.59 -12.04 -2.02
C ALA A 176 5.73 -12.01 -3.30
N ASP A 177 4.58 -12.69 -3.30
CA ASP A 177 3.63 -12.71 -4.42
C ASP A 177 2.38 -11.84 -4.17
N LYS A 178 2.30 -11.18 -3.01
CA LYS A 178 1.14 -10.35 -2.67
C LYS A 178 1.00 -9.22 -3.69
N PRO A 179 -0.17 -9.05 -4.31
CA PRO A 179 -0.44 -7.91 -5.18
C PRO A 179 -0.37 -6.60 -4.39
N ALA A 180 -0.08 -5.50 -5.08
CA ALA A 180 -0.16 -4.19 -4.45
C ALA A 180 -1.60 -3.95 -3.94
N SER A 181 -1.71 -3.64 -2.65
CA SER A 181 -2.98 -3.31 -1.99
C SER A 181 -2.90 -1.86 -1.50
N PRO A 182 -3.31 -0.88 -2.31
CA PRO A 182 -3.40 0.51 -1.87
C PRO A 182 -4.40 0.64 -0.73
N CYS A 183 -4.30 1.73 0.05
CA CYS A 183 -5.25 2.02 1.12
C CYS A 183 -6.70 2.15 0.61
N LEU A 184 -7.68 2.00 1.51
CA LEU A 184 -9.10 2.12 1.18
C LEU A 184 -9.44 3.50 0.59
N ALA A 185 -8.71 4.55 0.98
CA ALA A 185 -8.90 5.89 0.42
C ALA A 185 -8.64 5.96 -1.10
N SER A 186 -7.89 5.01 -1.68
CA SER A 186 -7.72 4.95 -3.14
C SER A 186 -8.98 4.57 -3.90
N ARG A 187 -10.05 4.17 -3.21
CA ARG A 187 -11.34 3.81 -3.81
C ARG A 187 -12.22 5.03 -4.05
N PHE A 188 -11.98 6.13 -3.34
CA PHE A 188 -12.70 7.38 -3.54
C PHE A 188 -12.27 8.03 -4.85
N ALA A 189 -13.24 8.47 -5.65
CA ALA A 189 -12.97 9.36 -6.77
C ALA A 189 -12.38 10.68 -6.29
N TYR A 190 -11.44 11.25 -7.05
CA TYR A 190 -10.83 12.53 -6.70
C TYR A 190 -11.91 13.60 -6.49
N GLY A 191 -11.74 14.42 -5.45
CA GLY A 191 -12.73 15.41 -4.99
C GLY A 191 -13.89 14.83 -4.16
N VAL A 192 -14.10 13.51 -4.13
CA VAL A 192 -15.03 12.89 -3.17
C VAL A 192 -14.35 12.85 -1.81
N ARG A 193 -14.96 13.52 -0.83
CA ARG A 193 -14.45 13.62 0.53
C ARG A 193 -14.28 12.24 1.17
N VAL A 194 -13.09 11.97 1.71
CA VAL A 194 -12.80 10.75 2.48
C VAL A 194 -13.37 10.91 3.88
N THR A 195 -14.26 10.00 4.28
CA THR A 195 -14.83 9.95 5.63
C THR A 195 -14.63 8.57 6.26
N PRO A 196 -14.60 8.46 7.61
CA PRO A 196 -14.55 7.16 8.27
C PRO A 196 -15.71 6.24 7.86
N GLU A 197 -16.91 6.80 7.70
CA GLU A 197 -18.10 6.09 7.25
C GLU A 197 -17.92 5.56 5.83
N GLY A 198 -17.42 6.41 4.93
CA GLY A 198 -17.10 6.05 3.55
C GLY A 198 -16.09 4.90 3.46
N LEU A 199 -15.03 4.96 4.26
CA LEU A 199 -14.00 3.92 4.31
C LEU A 199 -14.58 2.58 4.82
N ARG A 200 -15.41 2.63 5.88
CA ARG A 200 -16.09 1.44 6.41
C ARG A 200 -17.07 0.82 5.40
N ARG A 201 -17.88 1.61 4.68
CA ARG A 201 -18.79 1.05 3.66
C ARG A 201 -18.03 0.40 2.52
N ILE A 202 -16.92 0.99 2.07
CA ILE A 202 -16.06 0.43 1.02
C ILE A 202 -15.45 -0.89 1.48
N GLU A 203 -14.91 -0.94 2.70
CA GLU A 203 -14.35 -2.16 3.26
C GLU A 203 -15.38 -3.29 3.31
N ARG A 204 -16.58 -3.01 3.86
CA ARG A 204 -17.69 -3.98 3.92
C ARG A 204 -18.10 -4.47 2.54
N ALA A 205 -18.20 -3.58 1.56
CA ALA A 205 -18.55 -3.94 0.18
C ALA A 205 -17.46 -4.83 -0.45
N GLU A 206 -16.18 -4.48 -0.28
CA GLU A 206 -15.09 -5.31 -0.79
C GLU A 206 -15.01 -6.67 -0.08
N ASP A 207 -15.29 -6.73 1.21
CA ASP A 207 -15.34 -8.00 1.95
C ASP A 207 -16.48 -8.90 1.49
N TYR A 208 -17.68 -8.37 1.34
CA TYR A 208 -18.81 -9.12 0.81
C TYR A 208 -18.52 -9.74 -0.57
N LEU A 209 -17.94 -8.96 -1.49
CA LEU A 209 -17.57 -9.48 -2.79
C LEU A 209 -16.44 -10.53 -2.71
N ARG A 210 -15.48 -10.39 -1.79
CA ARG A 210 -14.47 -11.43 -1.56
C ARG A 210 -15.09 -12.73 -1.05
N ASP A 211 -16.09 -12.64 -0.17
CA ASP A 211 -16.81 -13.79 0.36
C ASP A 211 -17.64 -14.48 -0.74
N LEU A 212 -18.10 -13.72 -1.74
CA LEU A 212 -18.63 -14.26 -2.99
C LEU A 212 -17.56 -14.82 -3.93
N GLY A 213 -16.28 -14.83 -3.55
CA GLY A 213 -15.19 -15.46 -4.29
C GLY A 213 -14.54 -14.57 -5.35
N PHE A 214 -14.70 -13.24 -5.29
CA PHE A 214 -13.93 -12.31 -6.11
C PHE A 214 -12.57 -12.02 -5.44
N GLY A 215 -11.49 -12.63 -5.93
CA GLY A 215 -10.17 -12.48 -5.29
C GLY A 215 -9.51 -11.12 -5.56
N VAL A 216 -9.66 -10.59 -6.78
CA VAL A 216 -9.16 -9.26 -7.17
C VAL A 216 -10.36 -8.40 -7.48
N LEU A 217 -10.53 -7.30 -6.74
CA LEU A 217 -11.64 -6.38 -6.95
C LEU A 217 -11.35 -4.99 -6.39
N ARG A 218 -12.14 -4.01 -6.82
CA ARG A 218 -12.27 -2.70 -6.15
C ARG A 218 -13.72 -2.25 -6.15
N VAL A 219 -14.17 -1.66 -5.05
CA VAL A 219 -15.44 -0.91 -5.02
C VAL A 219 -15.09 0.57 -4.99
N ARG A 220 -15.24 1.26 -6.11
CA ARG A 220 -14.95 2.69 -6.26
C ARG A 220 -16.14 3.52 -5.79
N ASP A 221 -15.86 4.54 -5.01
CA ASP A 221 -16.84 5.42 -4.41
C ASP A 221 -16.86 6.76 -5.17
N HIS A 222 -17.99 7.04 -5.83
CA HIS A 222 -18.25 8.28 -6.57
C HIS A 222 -19.28 9.15 -5.83
N GLY A 223 -19.30 9.08 -4.49
CA GLY A 223 -20.29 9.75 -3.66
C GLY A 223 -21.55 8.90 -3.49
N ASP A 224 -22.53 9.11 -4.36
CA ASP A 224 -23.82 8.40 -4.34
C ASP A 224 -23.80 7.08 -5.15
N MET A 225 -22.72 6.81 -5.88
CA MET A 225 -22.59 5.64 -6.75
C MET A 225 -21.40 4.78 -6.34
N ALA A 226 -21.63 3.47 -6.21
CA ALA A 226 -20.58 2.46 -6.17
C ALA A 226 -20.30 1.95 -7.59
N ARG A 227 -19.03 1.92 -7.99
CA ARG A 227 -18.58 1.29 -9.24
C ARG A 227 -17.65 0.12 -8.92
N ILE A 228 -18.10 -1.09 -9.24
CA ILE A 228 -17.39 -2.34 -9.00
C ILE A 228 -16.43 -2.61 -10.15
N GLU A 229 -15.16 -2.83 -9.85
CA GLU A 229 -14.13 -3.27 -10.78
C GLU A 229 -13.69 -4.69 -10.42
N VAL A 230 -13.86 -5.65 -11.33
CA VAL A 230 -13.33 -7.02 -11.24
C VAL A 230 -12.56 -7.36 -12.53
N PRO A 231 -11.63 -8.32 -12.52
CA PRO A 231 -11.00 -8.81 -13.75
C PRO A 231 -12.02 -9.15 -14.83
N ALA A 232 -11.68 -8.95 -16.10
CA ALA A 232 -12.63 -9.18 -17.22
C ALA A 232 -13.25 -10.59 -17.21
N ARG A 233 -12.47 -11.60 -16.82
CA ARG A 233 -12.93 -12.99 -16.66
C ARG A 233 -14.02 -13.18 -15.60
N ASP A 234 -14.15 -12.26 -14.66
CA ASP A 234 -15.08 -12.33 -13.52
C ASP A 234 -16.36 -11.48 -13.77
N LEU A 235 -16.44 -10.73 -14.87
CA LEU A 235 -17.58 -9.84 -15.18
C LEU A 235 -18.89 -10.61 -15.41
N SER A 236 -18.85 -11.75 -16.10
CA SER A 236 -20.05 -12.57 -16.33
C SER A 236 -20.64 -13.06 -15.01
N ARG A 237 -19.77 -13.57 -14.12
CA ARG A 237 -20.16 -14.02 -12.78
C ARG A 237 -20.71 -12.88 -11.93
N LEU A 238 -20.13 -11.68 -12.01
CA LEU A 238 -20.66 -10.51 -11.31
C LEU A 238 -22.06 -10.12 -11.83
N ALA A 239 -22.29 -10.23 -13.14
CA ALA A 239 -23.59 -9.99 -13.74
C ALA A 239 -24.63 -11.05 -13.32
N GLU A 240 -24.24 -12.31 -13.19
CA GLU A 240 -25.13 -13.36 -12.66
C GLU A 240 -25.55 -13.08 -11.20
N LEU A 241 -24.64 -12.52 -10.40
CA LEU A 241 -24.87 -12.19 -8.98
C LEU A 241 -25.44 -10.78 -8.75
N HIS A 242 -25.87 -10.08 -9.82
CA HIS A 242 -26.15 -8.64 -9.76
C HIS A 242 -27.23 -8.25 -8.74
N GLU A 243 -28.31 -9.03 -8.58
CA GLU A 243 -29.39 -8.71 -7.64
C GLU A 243 -28.90 -8.71 -6.19
N ALA A 244 -28.19 -9.77 -5.79
CA ALA A 244 -27.64 -9.91 -4.44
C ALA A 244 -26.56 -8.86 -4.15
N VAL A 245 -25.72 -8.56 -5.15
CA VAL A 245 -24.69 -7.52 -5.03
C VAL A 245 -25.30 -6.12 -4.93
N ALA A 246 -26.29 -5.82 -5.77
CA ALA A 246 -26.98 -4.54 -5.72
C ALA A 246 -27.69 -4.35 -4.38
N ALA A 247 -28.43 -5.35 -3.89
CA ALA A 247 -29.13 -5.28 -2.61
C ALA A 247 -28.19 -4.98 -1.44
N GLU A 248 -27.05 -5.68 -1.33
CA GLU A 248 -26.08 -5.46 -0.26
C GLU A 248 -25.47 -4.05 -0.34
N LEU A 249 -24.98 -3.63 -1.52
CA LEU A 249 -24.33 -2.33 -1.66
C LEU A 249 -25.31 -1.16 -1.49
N LEU A 250 -26.57 -1.29 -1.93
CA LEU A 250 -27.59 -0.28 -1.64
C LEU A 250 -27.86 -0.16 -0.13
N ALA A 251 -27.90 -1.30 0.59
CA ALA A 251 -28.04 -1.30 2.05
C ALA A 251 -26.83 -0.69 2.79
N LEU A 252 -25.65 -0.68 2.16
CA LEU A 252 -24.45 0.01 2.65
C LEU A 252 -24.48 1.54 2.43
N GLY A 253 -25.50 2.06 1.74
CA GLY A 253 -25.79 3.48 1.65
C GLY A 253 -25.44 4.17 0.32
N TRP A 254 -25.14 3.41 -0.74
CA TRP A 254 -25.11 3.98 -2.09
C TRP A 254 -26.52 4.05 -2.70
N ARG A 255 -26.76 5.00 -3.61
CA ARG A 255 -28.01 5.10 -4.38
C ARG A 255 -27.97 4.29 -5.67
N TYR A 256 -26.77 4.14 -6.23
CA TYR A 256 -26.55 3.43 -7.48
C TYR A 256 -25.39 2.45 -7.34
N VAL A 257 -25.55 1.28 -7.93
CA VAL A 257 -24.51 0.25 -8.01
C VAL A 257 -24.27 -0.05 -9.48
N THR A 258 -23.01 0.02 -9.90
CA THR A 258 -22.60 -0.16 -11.29
C THR A 258 -21.42 -1.11 -11.38
N MET A 259 -21.25 -1.72 -12.54
CA MET A 259 -20.09 -2.54 -12.88
C MET A 259 -19.27 -1.81 -13.96
N ASP A 260 -17.96 -1.74 -13.78
CA ASP A 260 -17.07 -1.20 -14.80
C ASP A 260 -16.86 -2.21 -15.94
N LEU A 261 -17.32 -1.87 -17.14
CA LEU A 261 -17.18 -2.72 -18.33
C LEU A 261 -15.72 -2.88 -18.80
N GLY A 262 -14.85 -1.92 -18.47
CA GLY A 262 -13.41 -2.02 -18.70
C GLY A 262 -12.69 -2.94 -17.71
N GLY A 263 -13.38 -3.38 -16.64
CA GLY A 263 -12.86 -4.25 -15.60
C GLY A 263 -11.77 -3.63 -14.74
N PHE A 264 -11.17 -4.46 -13.88
CA PHE A 264 -10.08 -4.05 -13.00
C PHE A 264 -8.78 -3.80 -13.78
N LYS A 265 -8.24 -2.58 -13.64
CA LYS A 265 -6.92 -2.19 -14.13
C LYS A 265 -6.17 -1.47 -13.02
N SER A 266 -4.91 -1.86 -12.79
CA SER A 266 -4.06 -1.14 -11.84
C SER A 266 -3.89 0.32 -12.29
N GLY A 267 -4.04 1.26 -11.35
CA GLY A 267 -3.92 2.69 -11.67
C GLY A 267 -5.08 3.30 -12.46
N SER A 268 -6.23 2.61 -12.63
CA SER A 268 -7.38 3.10 -13.42
C SER A 268 -7.85 4.51 -13.05
N MET A 269 -7.75 4.90 -11.78
CA MET A 269 -8.13 6.22 -11.28
C MET A 269 -7.24 7.36 -11.79
N ASN A 270 -5.99 7.08 -12.19
CA ASN A 270 -5.09 8.10 -12.73
C ASN A 270 -5.47 8.52 -14.15
N ALA A 271 -6.30 7.75 -14.86
CA ALA A 271 -6.76 8.11 -16.19
C ALA A 271 -7.55 9.43 -16.20
N VAL A 272 -8.21 9.79 -15.08
CA VAL A 272 -8.95 11.05 -14.92
C VAL A 272 -8.03 12.26 -14.79
N LEU A 273 -6.76 12.06 -14.43
CA LEU A 273 -5.74 13.13 -14.38
C LEU A 273 -5.18 13.44 -15.77
N ALA A 274 -5.41 12.58 -16.76
CA ALA A 274 -5.10 12.86 -18.16
C ALA A 274 -6.30 13.57 -18.79
N THR A 275 -6.12 14.78 -19.30
CA THR A 275 -7.17 15.50 -20.02
C THR A 275 -7.63 14.66 -21.22
N PRO A 276 -8.92 14.31 -21.34
CA PRO A 276 -9.41 13.68 -22.55
C PRO A 276 -9.29 14.69 -23.69
N THR A 277 -8.46 14.40 -24.69
CA THR A 277 -8.51 15.10 -25.96
C THR A 277 -9.70 14.58 -26.74
N PHE A 278 -10.83 15.31 -26.68
CA PHE A 278 -11.85 15.14 -27.72
C PHE A 278 -11.22 15.62 -29.03
N GLY A 279 -10.76 14.66 -29.84
CA GLY A 279 -10.39 14.92 -31.22
C GLY A 279 -11.62 15.40 -31.96
N VAL A 280 -11.75 16.71 -32.17
CA VAL A 280 -12.69 17.27 -33.13
C VAL A 280 -12.26 16.71 -34.49
N PRO A 281 -13.12 15.97 -35.22
CA PRO A 281 -12.82 15.61 -36.61
C PRO A 281 -12.60 16.92 -37.37
N ARG A 282 -11.42 17.09 -37.98
CA ARG A 282 -11.19 18.23 -38.87
C ARG A 282 -12.15 18.12 -40.07
N PRO A 283 -12.68 19.24 -40.56
CA PRO A 283 -13.67 19.28 -41.64
C PRO A 283 -13.12 18.69 -42.94
#